data_AF-A0A354GMA3-F1
#
_entry.id   AF-A0A354GMA3-F1
#
_cell.length_a   1.000
_cell.length_b   1.000
_cell.length_c   1.000
_cell.angle_alpha   90.00
_cell.angle_beta   90.00
_cell.angle_gamma   90.00
#
_symmetry.space_group_name_H-M   'P 1'
#
loop_
_entity.id
_entity.type
_entity.pdbx_description
1 polymer ?
#
loop_
_entity_poly.entity_id
_entity_poly.type
_entity_poly.pdbx_seq_one_letter_code
_entity_poly.pdbx_strand_id
1 'polypeptide(L)'
;MPITITGVVKNGVVVPMASLPEGAQVEIRLSELPAEKAPVSASRLTPAELRRMPREQRQVILAAAAEMAEHDYRSDKELTGFEAFSEEERIAWAP
;
A
#
# COMPACT_ATOMS: atom_id res chain seq x y z
N MET A 1 -35.87 8.50 18.28
CA MET A 1 -34.90 9.54 17.89
C MET A 1 -33.56 8.85 17.67
N PRO A 2 -32.91 8.96 16.50
CA PRO A 2 -31.57 8.42 16.33
C PRO A 2 -30.58 9.24 17.17
N ILE A 3 -29.72 8.56 17.93
CA ILE A 3 -28.66 9.19 18.72
C ILE A 3 -27.36 8.98 17.97
N THR A 4 -26.66 10.06 17.64
CA THR A 4 -25.34 10.01 17.01
C THR A 4 -24.28 10.08 18.10
N ILE A 5 -23.43 9.05 18.19
CA ILE A 5 -22.33 8.97 19.15
C ILE A 5 -21.01 8.97 18.38
N THR A 6 -20.11 9.90 18.72
CA THR A 6 -18.78 9.99 18.12
C THR A 6 -17.84 8.94 18.72
N GLY A 7 -16.90 8.45 17.92
CA GLY A 7 -15.99 7.38 18.32
C GLY A 7 -14.67 7.44 17.54
N VAL A 8 -13.69 6.65 17.99
CA VAL A 8 -12.41 6.46 17.33
C VAL A 8 -12.37 5.08 16.69
N VAL A 9 -11.82 4.98 15.48
CA VAL A 9 -11.57 3.71 14.80
C VAL A 9 -10.08 3.38 14.89
N LYS A 10 -9.74 2.21 15.45
CA LYS A 10 -8.35 1.73 15.55
C LYS A 10 -8.28 0.24 15.22
N ASN A 11 -7.45 -0.12 14.24
CA ASN A 11 -7.25 -1.51 13.79
C ASN A 11 -8.57 -2.25 13.45
N GLY A 12 -9.53 -1.56 12.83
CA GLY A 12 -10.85 -2.14 12.52
C GLY A 12 -11.82 -2.23 13.70
N VAL A 13 -11.41 -1.80 14.90
CA VAL A 13 -12.27 -1.72 16.08
C VAL A 13 -12.82 -0.31 16.22
N VAL A 14 -14.15 -0.19 16.35
CA VAL A 14 -14.85 1.07 16.61
C VAL A 14 -15.07 1.22 18.11
N VAL A 15 -14.53 2.30 18.70
CA VAL A 15 -14.67 2.59 20.13
C VAL A 15 -15.46 3.90 20.30
N PRO A 16 -16.70 3.87 20.81
CA PRO A 16 -17.46 5.08 21.07
C PRO A 16 -16.84 5.86 22.24
N MET A 17 -16.90 7.21 22.17
CA MET A 17 -16.37 8.09 23.22
C MET A 17 -17.33 8.27 24.40
N ALA A 18 -18.56 7.77 24.29
CA ALA A 18 -19.56 7.77 25.34
C ALA A 18 -20.21 6.39 25.45
N SER A 19 -20.69 6.07 26.65
CA SER A 19 -21.38 4.82 26.91
C SER A 19 -22.66 4.72 26.07
N LEU A 20 -22.88 3.55 25.47
CA LEU A 20 -24.15 3.25 24.81
C LEU A 20 -25.24 3.04 25.89
N PRO A 21 -26.46 3.54 25.67
CA PRO A 21 -27.56 3.28 26.58
C PRO A 21 -27.90 1.79 26.63
N GLU A 22 -28.41 1.34 27.77
CA GLU A 22 -28.78 -0.06 27.99
C GLU A 22 -29.88 -0.49 27.00
N GLY A 23 -29.64 -1.57 26.25
CA GLY A 23 -30.55 -2.05 25.20
C GLY A 23 -30.38 -1.39 23.82
N ALA A 24 -29.33 -0.60 23.59
CA ALA A 24 -29.06 0.01 22.30
C ALA A 24 -28.76 -1.03 21.20
N GLN A 25 -29.37 -0.87 20.03
CA GLN A 25 -29.04 -1.61 18.82
C GLN A 25 -28.07 -0.76 17.97
N VAL A 26 -26.94 -1.34 17.56
CA VAL A 26 -25.92 -0.66 16.76
C VAL A 26 -25.92 -1.23 15.35
N GLU A 27 -26.20 -0.39 14.36
CA GLU A 27 -26.09 -0.74 12.93
C GLU A 27 -24.88 -0.01 12.35
N ILE A 28 -23.87 -0.76 11.90
CA ILE A 28 -22.68 -0.20 11.23
C ILE A 28 -22.95 -0.21 9.73
N ARG A 29 -23.15 0.98 9.16
CA ARG A 29 -23.28 1.16 7.71
C ARG A 29 -21.94 1.54 7.11
N LEU A 30 -21.22 0.57 6.54
CA LEU A 30 -20.12 0.86 5.63
C LEU A 30 -20.70 1.32 4.30
N SER A 31 -20.56 2.59 3.97
CA SER A 31 -20.74 3.04 2.59
C SER A 31 -19.56 2.53 1.78
N GLU A 32 -19.77 1.47 1.00
CA GLU A 32 -18.84 1.05 -0.04
C GLU A 32 -18.74 2.19 -1.07
N LEU A 33 -17.73 3.05 -0.91
CA LEU A 33 -17.26 3.85 -2.02
C LEU A 33 -16.70 2.87 -3.06
N PRO A 34 -16.91 3.10 -4.37
CA PRO A 34 -16.30 2.28 -5.39
C PRO A 34 -14.79 2.25 -5.12
N ALA A 35 -14.24 1.04 -5.09
CA ALA A 35 -12.83 0.77 -4.90
C ALA A 35 -12.01 1.25 -6.11
N GLU A 36 -12.09 2.53 -6.44
CA GLU A 36 -11.22 3.18 -7.39
C GLU A 36 -9.98 3.62 -6.61
N LYS A 37 -9.00 2.70 -6.53
CA LYS A 37 -7.63 2.93 -6.06
C LYS A 37 -7.55 3.98 -4.95
N ALA A 38 -8.07 3.68 -3.77
CA ALA A 38 -7.67 4.43 -2.59
C ALA A 38 -6.14 4.45 -2.59
N PRO A 39 -5.47 5.63 -2.63
CA PRO A 39 -4.05 5.67 -2.44
C PRO A 39 -3.86 5.11 -1.04
N VAL A 40 -3.32 3.89 -0.96
CA VAL A 40 -2.83 3.32 0.29
C VAL A 40 -2.13 4.45 1.03
N SER A 41 -2.73 4.90 2.14
CA SER A 41 -2.07 5.78 3.08
C SER A 41 -1.04 4.97 3.85
N ALA A 42 -0.19 4.24 3.14
CA ALA A 42 1.17 4.06 3.58
C ALA A 42 1.69 5.49 3.70
N SER A 43 2.11 5.91 4.88
CA SER A 43 3.00 7.06 5.01
C SER A 43 4.06 6.89 3.94
N ARG A 44 3.94 7.63 2.83
CA ARG A 44 4.76 7.43 1.64
C ARG A 44 6.13 7.91 2.05
N LEU A 45 6.95 6.98 2.51
CA LEU A 45 8.33 7.26 2.85
C LEU A 45 8.94 7.96 1.64
N THR A 46 9.38 9.18 1.85
CA THR A 46 10.07 9.92 0.80
C THR A 46 11.37 9.19 0.47
N PRO A 47 11.89 9.34 -0.76
CA PRO A 47 13.20 8.78 -1.11
C PRO A 47 14.34 9.25 -0.18
N ALA A 48 14.19 10.42 0.43
CA ALA A 48 15.14 10.94 1.42
C ALA A 48 15.06 10.19 2.75
N GLU A 49 13.86 9.88 3.24
CA GLU A 49 13.64 9.11 4.46
C GLU A 49 14.12 7.67 4.30
N LEU A 50 13.79 7.02 3.18
CA LEU A 50 14.28 5.67 2.87
C LEU A 50 15.82 5.61 2.95
N ARG A 51 16.52 6.58 2.34
CA ARG A 51 17.99 6.64 2.34
C ARG A 51 18.61 6.84 3.73
N ARG A 52 17.86 7.43 4.66
CA ARG A 52 18.31 7.63 6.05
C ARG A 52 18.10 6.40 6.93
N MET A 53 17.33 5.40 6.49
CA MET A 53 17.09 4.18 7.25
C MET A 53 18.33 3.26 7.26
N PRO A 54 18.52 2.48 8.34
CA PRO A 54 19.46 1.37 8.36
C PRO A 54 19.28 0.44 7.15
N ARG A 55 20.39 -0.17 6.71
CA ARG A 55 20.39 -1.07 5.56
C ARG A 55 19.38 -2.21 5.75
N GLU A 56 19.35 -2.80 6.94
CA GLU A 56 18.50 -3.94 7.28
C GLU A 56 17.02 -3.58 7.10
N GLN A 57 16.61 -2.40 7.58
CA GLN A 57 15.24 -1.94 7.44
C GLN A 57 14.86 -1.68 5.97
N ARG A 58 15.78 -1.11 5.18
CA ARG A 58 15.56 -0.95 3.73
C ARG A 58 15.40 -2.30 3.02
N GLN A 59 16.21 -3.30 3.39
CA GLN A 59 16.14 -4.63 2.78
C GLN A 59 14.83 -5.34 3.09
N VAL A 60 14.29 -5.19 4.30
CA VAL A 60 12.98 -5.74 4.66
C VAL A 60 11.87 -5.15 3.79
N ILE A 61 11.89 -3.83 3.58
CA ILE A 61 10.92 -3.15 2.71
C ILE A 61 11.04 -3.65 1.26
N LEU A 62 12.27 -3.75 0.74
CA LEU A 62 12.52 -4.24 -0.61
C LEU A 62 12.07 -5.69 -0.78
N ALA A 63 12.35 -6.56 0.19
CA ALA A 63 11.95 -7.96 0.15
C ALA A 63 10.42 -8.12 0.14
N ALA A 64 9.71 -7.39 1.01
CA ALA A 64 8.25 -7.39 1.03
C ALA A 64 7.65 -6.90 -0.31
N ALA A 65 8.22 -5.84 -0.89
CA ALA A 65 7.79 -5.34 -2.19
C ALA A 65 8.06 -6.35 -3.32
N ALA A 66 9.20 -7.05 -3.28
CA ALA A 66 9.54 -8.07 -4.26
C ALA A 66 8.62 -9.29 -4.21
N GLU A 67 8.27 -9.77 -3.02
CA GLU A 67 7.33 -10.89 -2.83
C GLU A 67 5.95 -10.54 -3.40
N MET A 68 5.46 -9.33 -3.15
CA MET A 68 4.19 -8.86 -3.72
C MET A 68 4.23 -8.80 -5.25
N ALA A 69 5.36 -8.38 -5.83
CA ALA A 69 5.51 -8.23 -7.28
C ALA A 69 5.84 -9.54 -8.00
N GLU A 70 6.27 -10.60 -7.30
CA GLU A 70 6.74 -11.85 -7.91
C GLU A 70 5.71 -12.47 -8.86
N HIS A 71 4.44 -12.47 -8.46
CA HIS A 71 3.36 -13.00 -9.29
C HIS A 71 3.22 -12.21 -10.60
N ASP A 72 3.30 -10.88 -10.54
CA ASP A 72 3.15 -10.00 -11.69
C ASP A 72 4.31 -10.23 -12.67
N TYR A 73 5.55 -10.29 -12.18
CA TYR A 73 6.72 -10.59 -13.03
C TYR A 73 6.71 -12.01 -13.61
N ARG A 74 6.05 -12.98 -12.95
CA ARG A 74 5.91 -14.34 -13.48
C ARG A 74 4.87 -14.42 -14.60
N SER A 75 3.81 -13.63 -14.51
CA SER A 75 2.64 -13.74 -15.38
C SER A 75 2.64 -12.72 -16.53
N ASP A 76 3.23 -11.54 -16.32
CA ASP A 76 3.32 -10.47 -17.29
C ASP A 76 4.72 -10.42 -17.91
N LYS A 77 4.82 -10.89 -19.16
CA LYS A 77 6.08 -10.91 -19.91
C LYS A 77 6.60 -9.52 -20.25
N GLU A 78 5.75 -8.50 -20.34
CA GLU A 78 6.16 -7.12 -20.64
C GLU A 78 6.96 -6.51 -19.49
N LEU A 79 6.68 -6.92 -18.25
CA LEU A 79 7.45 -6.48 -17.06
C LEU A 79 8.87 -7.06 -17.04
N THR A 80 9.09 -8.20 -17.70
CA THR A 80 10.40 -8.84 -17.87
C THR A 80 11.03 -8.59 -19.23
N GLY A 81 10.28 -8.01 -20.17
CA GLY A 81 10.63 -7.80 -21.57
C GLY A 81 11.48 -6.55 -21.75
N PHE A 82 12.61 -6.47 -21.04
CA PHE A 82 13.58 -5.43 -21.32
C PHE A 82 14.22 -5.73 -22.68
N GLU A 83 14.22 -4.75 -23.59
CA GLU A 83 15.13 -4.75 -24.74
C GLU A 83 16.56 -4.76 -24.19
N ALA A 84 17.19 -5.94 -24.19
CA ALA A 84 18.62 -6.02 -24.02
C ALA A 84 19.23 -5.22 -25.17
N PHE A 85 19.96 -4.14 -24.86
CA PHE A 85 20.70 -3.31 -25.81
C PHE A 85 21.18 -4.17 -26.97
N SER A 86 20.69 -3.86 -28.17
CA SER A 86 21.05 -4.63 -29.36
C SER A 86 22.57 -4.55 -29.57
N GLU A 87 23.15 -5.54 -30.23
CA GLU A 87 24.58 -5.54 -30.56
C GLU A 87 24.99 -4.29 -31.37
N GLU A 88 24.03 -3.65 -32.04
CA GLU A 88 24.20 -2.43 -32.83
C GLU A 88 24.46 -1.18 -31.96
N GLU A 89 23.85 -1.07 -30.78
CA GLU A 89 24.15 0.01 -29.81
C GLU A 89 25.53 -0.15 -29.15
N ARG A 90 26.04 -1.39 -29.06
CA ARG A 90 27.40 -1.68 -28.57
C ARG A 90 28.49 -1.15 -29.51
N ILE A 91 28.21 -1.06 -30.81
CA ILE A 91 29.17 -0.62 -31.83
C ILE A 91 29.28 0.91 -31.86
N ALA A 92 28.23 1.64 -31.47
CA ALA A 92 28.21 3.11 -31.43
C ALA A 92 29.09 3.74 -30.33
N TRP A 93 29.64 2.95 -29.41
CA TRP A 93 30.56 3.39 -28.34
C TRP A 93 32.00 2.86 -28.49
N ALA A 94 32.32 2.15 -29.58
CA ALA A 94 33.71 1.78 -29.86
C ALA A 94 34.47 3.02 -30.42
N PRO A 95 35.55 3.49 -29.78
CA PRO A 95 36.36 4.60 -30.28
C PRO A 95 37.11 4.26 -31.57
#